data_AF-A0AAQ0B136-F1
#
_entry.id   AF-A0AAQ0B136-F1
#
_cell.length_a   1.000
_cell.length_b   1.000
_cell.length_c   1.000
_cell.angle_alpha   90.00
_cell.angle_beta   90.00
_cell.angle_gamma   90.00
#
_symmetry.space_group_name_H-M   'P 1'
#
loop_
_entity.id
_entity.type
_entity.pdbx_description
1 polymer ?
#
loop_
_entity_poly.entity_id
_entity_poly.type
_entity_poly.pdbx_seq_one_letter_code
_entity_poly.pdbx_strand_id
1 'polypeptide(L)'
;MTFKDQIIYFAGSAYDSKNRQSFPDVPTDLIVYLRTCKNNNIIWSLGDTHNAPDIVLLRKIEQLKWINLLVSPFNDEMDIAEIVHKIDPNEEKEGYYELLALDIFLASTSYEPDGILVWLPDLNTYGSWDMNHYELTVFPGHTWNDIIASPKQFLESQWLSERERPQEINTGNVFLYFDLWEKCMFKNSD
;
A
#
# COMPACT_ATOMS: atom_id res chain seq x y z
N MET A 1 -33.04 -14.10 10.80
CA MET A 1 -32.15 -15.04 10.07
C MET A 1 -30.79 -14.38 10.07
N THR A 2 -29.89 -14.85 10.92
CA THR A 2 -28.61 -14.18 11.24
C THR A 2 -27.56 -14.69 10.25
N PHE A 3 -27.08 -13.83 9.36
CA PHE A 3 -25.91 -14.14 8.54
C PHE A 3 -24.69 -14.12 9.47
N LYS A 4 -24.09 -15.29 9.67
CA LYS A 4 -22.77 -15.42 10.29
C LYS A 4 -21.73 -15.03 9.24
N ASP A 5 -20.88 -14.08 9.58
CA ASP A 5 -19.69 -13.71 8.82
C ASP A 5 -18.83 -14.96 8.57
N GLN A 6 -18.85 -15.45 7.34
CA GLN A 6 -17.88 -16.43 6.84
C GLN A 6 -16.80 -15.65 6.12
N ILE A 7 -15.69 -15.41 6.83
CA ILE A 7 -14.43 -14.98 6.22
C ILE A 7 -13.92 -16.18 5.39
N ILE A 8 -13.97 -16.03 4.06
CA ILE A 8 -13.43 -17.01 3.11
C ILE A 8 -11.93 -16.74 2.97
N TYR A 9 -11.10 -17.67 3.44
CA TYR A 9 -9.66 -17.65 3.19
C TYR A 9 -9.40 -18.27 1.81
N PHE A 10 -8.95 -17.48 0.84
CA PHE A 10 -8.44 -18.02 -0.43
C PHE A 10 -7.01 -18.53 -0.21
N ALA A 11 -6.83 -19.83 -0.43
CA ALA A 11 -5.53 -20.49 -0.43
C ALA A 11 -4.81 -20.20 -1.75
N GLY A 12 -3.87 -19.25 -1.73
CA GLY A 12 -2.83 -19.06 -2.73
C GLY A 12 -1.47 -19.09 -2.05
N SER A 13 -0.69 -20.14 -2.35
CA SER A 13 0.68 -20.45 -1.88
C SER A 13 1.01 -20.17 -0.40
N ALA A 14 0.84 -21.21 0.42
CA ALA A 14 1.64 -21.55 1.61
C ALA A 14 2.52 -20.45 2.27
N TYR A 15 1.90 -19.39 2.79
CA TYR A 15 2.46 -18.72 3.96
C TYR A 15 2.03 -19.53 5.19
N ASP A 16 2.90 -20.45 5.60
CA ASP A 16 2.65 -21.36 6.72
C ASP A 16 2.45 -20.55 8.01
N SER A 17 1.20 -20.49 8.46
CA SER A 17 0.78 -19.88 9.73
C SER A 17 1.54 -20.38 10.98
N LYS A 18 2.34 -21.46 10.85
CA LYS A 18 3.18 -22.03 11.91
C LYS A 18 4.58 -21.43 12.00
N ASN A 19 5.00 -20.58 11.06
CA ASN A 19 6.35 -19.97 11.03
C ASN A 19 6.34 -18.44 11.23
N ARG A 20 5.48 -17.93 12.14
CA ARG A 20 5.31 -16.50 12.49
C ARG A 20 6.58 -15.77 12.99
N GLN A 21 7.75 -16.42 13.06
CA GLN A 21 9.00 -15.81 13.50
C GLN A 21 9.87 -15.27 12.36
N SER A 22 9.65 -15.70 11.12
CA SER A 22 10.38 -15.20 9.96
C SER A 22 9.41 -14.51 9.00
N PHE A 23 9.59 -13.20 8.82
CA PHE A 23 9.07 -12.45 7.71
C PHE A 23 10.21 -12.31 6.68
N PRO A 24 10.58 -13.37 5.95
CA PRO A 24 11.77 -13.35 5.09
C PRO A 24 11.70 -12.24 4.02
N ASP A 25 10.49 -11.87 3.63
CA ASP A 25 10.24 -10.91 2.56
C ASP A 25 9.98 -9.49 3.08
N VAL A 26 10.10 -9.24 4.39
CA VAL A 26 9.88 -7.91 4.97
C VAL A 26 11.22 -7.19 5.13
N PRO A 27 11.29 -5.89 4.76
CA PRO A 27 12.53 -5.13 4.86
C PRO A 27 13.13 -5.14 6.26
N THR A 28 14.45 -5.35 6.32
CA THR A 28 15.16 -5.52 7.59
C THR A 28 15.10 -4.27 8.45
N ASP A 29 15.14 -3.10 7.84
CA ASP A 29 15.03 -1.79 8.50
C ASP A 29 13.66 -1.58 9.15
N LEU A 30 12.56 -1.98 8.50
CA LEU A 30 11.23 -2.02 9.11
C LEU A 30 11.19 -2.97 10.31
N ILE A 31 11.72 -4.20 10.17
CA ILE A 31 11.77 -5.17 11.26
C ILE A 31 12.53 -4.61 12.46
N VAL A 32 13.71 -4.00 12.22
CA VAL A 32 14.53 -3.39 13.26
C VAL A 32 13.78 -2.26 13.94
N TYR A 33 13.13 -1.38 13.18
CA TYR A 33 12.34 -0.29 13.72
C TYR A 33 11.19 -0.80 14.61
N LEU A 34 10.37 -1.72 14.11
CA LEU A 34 9.21 -2.26 14.86
C LEU A 34 9.61 -3.03 16.12
N ARG A 35 10.81 -3.62 16.17
CA ARG A 35 11.34 -4.31 17.37
C ARG A 35 11.94 -3.37 18.40
N THR A 36 12.43 -2.21 17.98
CA THR A 36 13.17 -1.28 18.86
C THR A 36 12.29 -0.14 19.37
N CYS A 37 11.24 0.23 18.63
CA CYS A 37 10.28 1.25 19.03
C CYS A 37 9.39 0.77 20.19
N LYS A 38 9.51 1.43 21.34
CA LYS A 38 8.69 1.13 22.54
C LYS A 38 7.25 1.62 22.41
N ASN A 39 7.05 2.71 21.68
CA ASN A 39 5.76 3.31 21.37
C ASN A 39 5.65 3.41 19.85
N ASN A 40 4.77 2.61 19.24
CA ASN A 40 4.57 2.60 17.78
C ASN A 40 3.71 3.77 17.28
N ASN A 41 3.53 4.80 18.10
CA ASN A 41 2.75 5.96 17.75
C ASN A 41 3.66 6.90 16.98
N ILE A 42 3.19 7.36 15.83
CA ILE A 42 3.83 8.46 15.12
C ILE A 42 2.80 9.57 14.96
N ILE A 43 3.21 10.81 15.23
CA ILE A 43 2.34 11.97 15.13
C ILE A 43 2.65 12.63 13.79
N TRP A 44 1.70 12.56 12.86
CA TRP A 44 1.80 13.09 11.51
C TRP A 44 0.65 14.04 11.25
N SER A 45 0.92 15.23 10.71
CA SER A 45 -0.18 16.04 10.16
C SER A 45 -0.49 15.51 8.77
N LEU A 46 -1.57 14.73 8.63
CA LEU A 46 -2.12 14.34 7.34
C LEU A 46 -3.23 15.32 6.95
N GLY A 47 -3.21 15.79 5.72
CA GLY A 47 -4.12 16.80 5.18
C GLY A 47 -3.90 18.22 5.72
N ASP A 48 -4.68 19.15 5.17
CA ASP A 48 -4.72 20.58 5.56
C ASP A 48 -5.68 20.86 6.73
N THR A 49 -5.96 19.88 7.59
CA THR A 49 -6.87 20.10 8.72
C THR A 49 -6.20 20.97 9.78
N HIS A 50 -6.59 22.24 9.84
CA HIS A 50 -6.03 23.28 10.71
C HIS A 50 -6.12 23.01 12.24
N ASN A 51 -6.61 21.86 12.71
CA ASN A 51 -7.04 21.72 14.12
C ASN A 51 -6.37 20.62 14.96
N ALA A 52 -5.64 19.64 14.40
CA ALA A 52 -4.75 18.75 15.16
C ALA A 52 -3.93 17.84 14.21
N PRO A 53 -2.65 17.55 14.51
CA PRO A 53 -1.93 16.50 13.79
C PRO A 53 -2.59 15.15 14.06
N ASP A 54 -2.71 14.33 13.02
CA ASP A 54 -3.17 12.96 13.17
C ASP A 54 -2.18 12.12 13.95
N ILE A 55 -2.72 11.34 14.88
CA ILE A 55 -1.93 10.32 15.56
C ILE A 55 -2.13 9.03 14.79
N VAL A 56 -1.05 8.58 14.18
CA VAL A 56 -1.01 7.27 13.55
C VAL A 56 -0.39 6.27 14.49
N LEU A 57 -0.88 5.05 14.43
CA LEU A 57 -0.35 3.94 15.18
C LEU A 57 0.11 2.88 14.19
N LEU A 58 1.38 2.49 14.29
CA LEU A 58 1.89 1.36 13.53
C LEU A 58 1.62 0.05 14.26
N ARG A 59 1.39 -1.00 13.48
CA ARG A 59 1.28 -2.37 13.98
C ARG A 59 2.60 -2.78 14.60
N LYS A 60 2.54 -3.49 15.73
CA LYS A 60 3.71 -4.25 16.19
C LYS A 60 4.01 -5.39 15.22
N ILE A 61 5.22 -5.92 15.28
CA ILE A 61 5.64 -7.02 14.39
C ILE A 61 4.69 -8.24 14.48
N GLU A 62 4.17 -8.55 15.67
CA GLU A 62 3.20 -9.62 15.90
C GLU A 62 1.77 -9.28 15.47
N GLN A 63 1.50 -8.02 15.12
CA GLN A 63 0.20 -7.51 14.68
C GLN A 63 0.16 -7.19 13.19
N LEU A 64 1.28 -7.35 12.47
CA LEU A 64 1.34 -7.18 11.02
C LEU A 64 0.31 -8.10 10.35
N LYS A 65 -0.40 -7.56 9.37
CA LYS A 65 -1.59 -8.17 8.77
C LYS A 65 -1.37 -8.26 7.26
N TRP A 66 -1.52 -9.45 6.70
CA TRP A 66 -1.60 -9.59 5.25
C TRP A 66 -3.01 -9.18 4.78
N ILE A 67 -3.06 -8.35 3.74
CA ILE A 67 -4.29 -7.91 3.08
C ILE A 67 -4.15 -8.09 1.57
N ASN A 68 -5.29 -8.30 0.90
CA ASN A 68 -5.34 -8.31 -0.55
C ASN A 68 -5.79 -6.92 -1.00
N LEU A 69 -4.95 -6.26 -1.79
CA LEU A 69 -5.27 -5.00 -2.44
C LEU A 69 -5.90 -5.32 -3.78
N LEU A 70 -7.00 -4.65 -4.08
CA LEU A 70 -7.63 -4.71 -5.40
C LEU A 70 -7.26 -3.43 -6.13
N VAL A 71 -6.59 -3.56 -7.27
CA VAL A 71 -6.09 -2.44 -8.05
C VAL A 71 -6.78 -2.44 -9.41
N SER A 72 -7.55 -1.40 -9.69
CA SER A 72 -8.21 -1.25 -10.99
C SER A 72 -7.16 -1.14 -12.10
N PRO A 73 -7.45 -1.64 -13.32
CA PRO A 73 -6.69 -1.31 -14.51
C PRO A 73 -6.53 0.20 -14.67
N PHE A 74 -5.45 0.59 -15.32
CA PHE A 74 -5.15 1.99 -15.61
C PHE A 74 -6.33 2.66 -16.34
N ASN A 75 -6.73 3.87 -15.90
CA ASN A 75 -7.75 4.70 -16.55
C ASN A 75 -7.10 5.96 -17.15
N ASP A 76 -7.53 6.35 -18.34
CA ASP A 76 -7.03 7.42 -19.20
C ASP A 76 -7.03 8.85 -18.60
N GLU A 77 -7.52 9.04 -17.36
CA GLU A 77 -7.53 10.36 -16.70
C GLU A 77 -6.13 10.86 -16.30
N MET A 78 -5.11 10.00 -16.34
CA MET A 78 -3.71 10.41 -16.20
C MET A 78 -3.14 10.87 -17.55
N ASP A 79 -2.61 12.10 -17.59
CA ASP A 79 -2.02 12.73 -18.79
C ASP A 79 -0.99 11.79 -19.45
N ILE A 80 -1.42 11.14 -20.54
CA ILE A 80 -0.87 9.96 -21.23
C ILE A 80 0.51 10.19 -21.88
N ALA A 81 1.09 11.37 -21.69
CA ALA A 81 2.27 11.80 -22.44
C ALA A 81 3.58 11.14 -21.96
N GLU A 82 3.58 10.42 -20.84
CA GLU A 82 4.84 9.99 -20.22
C GLU A 82 4.77 8.65 -19.45
N ILE A 83 3.93 7.70 -19.88
CA ILE A 83 4.01 6.34 -19.33
C ILE A 83 5.25 5.65 -19.93
N VAL A 84 6.29 5.49 -19.11
CA VAL A 84 7.54 4.77 -19.47
C VAL A 84 7.31 3.26 -19.61
N HIS A 85 6.22 2.75 -19.04
CA HIS A 85 5.78 1.36 -19.03
C HIS A 85 4.73 1.06 -20.11
N LYS A 86 4.51 -0.22 -20.45
CA LYS A 86 3.60 -0.57 -21.56
C LYS A 86 2.14 -0.26 -21.18
N ILE A 87 1.28 -0.16 -22.19
CA ILE A 87 -0.17 -0.06 -22.02
C ILE A 87 -0.69 -1.34 -21.36
N ASP A 88 -1.53 -1.20 -20.34
CA ASP A 88 -2.16 -2.30 -19.63
C ASP A 88 -3.03 -3.14 -20.58
N PRO A 89 -2.76 -4.45 -20.80
CA PRO A 89 -3.53 -5.27 -21.73
C PRO A 89 -4.98 -5.55 -21.28
N ASN A 90 -5.35 -5.14 -20.06
CA ASN A 90 -6.68 -5.30 -19.50
C ASN A 90 -7.38 -3.95 -19.24
N GLU A 91 -6.85 -2.82 -19.74
CA GLU A 91 -7.44 -1.47 -19.53
C GLU A 91 -8.94 -1.39 -19.89
N GLU A 92 -9.35 -2.03 -20.98
CA GLU A 92 -10.75 -2.00 -21.45
C GLU A 92 -11.65 -3.03 -20.75
N LYS A 93 -11.11 -3.82 -19.81
CA LYS A 93 -11.85 -4.90 -19.15
C LYS A 93 -12.33 -4.47 -17.78
N GLU A 94 -13.58 -4.79 -17.47
CA GLU A 94 -14.10 -4.67 -16.12
C GLU A 94 -13.44 -5.72 -15.21
N GLY A 95 -12.62 -5.27 -14.26
CA GLY A 95 -11.90 -6.15 -13.36
C GLY A 95 -10.86 -5.41 -12.53
N TYR A 96 -9.97 -6.18 -11.91
CA TYR A 96 -8.91 -5.68 -11.05
C TYR A 96 -7.72 -6.65 -11.01
N TYR A 97 -6.54 -6.11 -10.72
CA TYR A 97 -5.39 -6.88 -10.27
C TYR A 97 -5.49 -7.09 -8.76
N GLU A 98 -5.24 -8.31 -8.31
CA GLU A 98 -5.13 -8.60 -6.87
C GLU A 98 -3.66 -8.70 -6.46
N LEU A 99 -3.27 -7.93 -5.44
CA LEU A 99 -1.92 -7.92 -4.88
C LEU A 99 -1.95 -8.27 -3.39
N LEU A 100 -1.06 -9.18 -2.98
CA LEU A 100 -0.86 -9.44 -1.56
C LEU A 100 0.06 -8.35 -0.98
N ALA A 101 -0.37 -7.72 0.10
CA ALA A 101 0.39 -6.67 0.76
C ALA A 101 0.42 -6.90 2.28
N LEU A 102 1.51 -6.51 2.90
CA LEU A 102 1.64 -6.50 4.35
C LEU A 102 1.25 -5.12 4.86
N ASP A 103 0.11 -5.04 5.53
CA ASP A 103 -0.34 -3.83 6.20
C ASP A 103 0.48 -3.57 7.47
N ILE A 104 1.02 -2.36 7.54
CA ILE A 104 1.90 -1.87 8.61
C ILE A 104 1.11 -0.93 9.54
N PHE A 105 -0.03 -0.41 9.09
CA PHE A 105 -0.75 0.65 9.75
C PHE A 105 -1.88 0.08 10.62
N LEU A 106 -1.94 0.44 11.91
CA LEU A 106 -2.90 -0.13 12.86
C LEU A 106 -4.13 0.75 13.05
N ALA A 107 -3.92 2.07 13.20
CA ALA A 107 -5.01 3.01 13.43
C ALA A 107 -4.58 4.44 13.06
N SER A 108 -5.55 5.25 12.65
CA SER A 108 -5.45 6.70 12.52
C SER A 108 -6.63 7.35 13.23
N THR A 109 -6.46 8.61 13.65
CA THR A 109 -7.55 9.42 14.19
C THR A 109 -8.54 9.90 13.13
N SER A 110 -8.11 10.01 11.86
CA SER A 110 -8.92 10.64 10.80
C SER A 110 -9.15 9.78 9.56
N TYR A 111 -8.49 8.63 9.44
CA TYR A 111 -8.51 7.81 8.23
C TYR A 111 -8.72 6.33 8.52
N GLU A 112 -9.31 5.60 7.57
CA GLU A 112 -9.40 4.14 7.61
C GLU A 112 -7.99 3.54 7.51
N PRO A 113 -7.49 2.82 8.52
CA PRO A 113 -6.09 2.38 8.57
C PRO A 113 -5.69 1.36 7.50
N ASP A 114 -6.59 0.49 7.07
CA ASP A 114 -6.25 -0.62 6.18
C ASP A 114 -5.75 -0.07 4.83
N GLY A 115 -4.51 -0.42 4.45
CA GLY A 115 -3.94 -0.05 3.15
C GLY A 115 -3.22 1.31 3.10
N ILE A 116 -3.32 2.16 4.12
CA ILE A 116 -2.65 3.47 4.16
C ILE A 116 -1.13 3.37 3.99
N LEU A 117 -0.52 2.35 4.60
CA LEU A 117 0.91 2.09 4.47
C LEU A 117 1.18 0.59 4.47
N VAL A 118 1.64 0.11 3.32
CA VAL A 118 1.84 -1.31 3.07
C VAL A 118 3.24 -1.59 2.55
N TRP A 119 3.71 -2.81 2.77
CA TRP A 119 4.83 -3.41 2.05
C TRP A 119 4.33 -4.40 0.99
N LEU A 120 4.81 -4.25 -0.25
CA LEU A 120 4.43 -5.06 -1.41
C LEU A 120 5.62 -5.98 -1.78
N PRO A 121 5.63 -7.25 -1.33
CA PRO A 121 6.78 -8.13 -1.53
C PRO A 121 7.07 -8.41 -3.01
N ASP A 122 6.05 -8.63 -3.85
CA ASP A 122 6.22 -8.96 -5.27
C ASP A 122 6.77 -7.80 -6.11
N LEU A 123 6.52 -6.57 -5.64
CA LEU A 123 7.03 -5.34 -6.24
C LEU A 123 8.30 -4.82 -5.55
N ASN A 124 8.65 -5.39 -4.40
CA ASN A 124 9.76 -4.98 -3.54
C ASN A 124 9.74 -3.46 -3.28
N THR A 125 8.57 -2.94 -2.90
CA THR A 125 8.35 -1.51 -2.63
C THR A 125 7.32 -1.32 -1.53
N TYR A 126 7.37 -0.16 -0.88
CA TYR A 126 6.26 0.34 -0.07
C TYR A 126 5.22 1.00 -0.96
N GLY A 127 4.02 1.19 -0.40
CA GLY A 127 2.97 1.96 -1.05
C GLY A 127 1.82 2.29 -0.10
N SER A 128 0.81 2.92 -0.67
CA SER A 128 -0.46 3.30 -0.06
C SER A 128 -1.58 3.00 -1.04
N TRP A 129 -2.64 2.36 -0.56
CA TRP A 129 -3.77 1.93 -1.35
C TRP A 129 -5.02 2.72 -0.99
N ASP A 130 -5.61 3.36 -1.99
CA ASP A 130 -6.92 3.99 -1.87
C ASP A 130 -8.00 2.96 -2.17
N MET A 131 -8.64 2.44 -1.12
CA MET A 131 -9.69 1.43 -1.26
C MET A 131 -10.97 1.95 -1.92
N ASN A 132 -11.20 3.26 -1.94
CA ASN A 132 -12.40 3.84 -2.53
C ASN A 132 -12.27 3.95 -4.04
N HIS A 133 -11.05 4.17 -4.52
CA HIS A 133 -10.73 4.30 -5.95
C HIS A 133 -10.02 3.08 -6.52
N TYR A 134 -9.66 2.10 -5.68
CA TYR A 134 -8.86 0.92 -6.06
C TYR A 134 -7.54 1.31 -6.73
N GLU A 135 -6.91 2.38 -6.24
CA GLU A 135 -5.66 2.90 -6.78
C GLU A 135 -4.50 2.60 -5.83
N LEU A 136 -3.35 2.23 -6.39
CA LEU A 136 -2.14 1.96 -5.64
C LEU A 136 -1.07 2.98 -5.99
N THR A 137 -0.68 3.78 -5.00
CA THR A 137 0.50 4.64 -5.08
C THR A 137 1.69 3.90 -4.48
N VAL A 138 2.80 3.83 -5.21
CA VAL A 138 4.02 3.09 -4.82
C VAL A 138 5.18 4.04 -4.55
N PHE A 139 6.12 3.60 -3.70
CA PHE A 139 7.31 4.36 -3.27
C PHE A 139 8.63 3.68 -3.72
N PRO A 140 8.86 3.52 -5.03
CA PRO A 140 9.96 2.69 -5.54
C PRO A 140 11.33 3.26 -5.19
N GLY A 141 12.19 2.37 -4.69
CA GLY A 141 13.56 2.69 -4.29
C GLY A 141 13.71 3.29 -2.90
N HIS A 142 12.60 3.52 -2.17
CA HIS A 142 12.63 4.05 -0.81
C HIS A 142 12.67 2.95 0.25
N THR A 143 13.40 3.21 1.32
CA THR A 143 13.52 2.36 2.50
C THR A 143 12.53 2.79 3.58
N TRP A 144 12.36 1.98 4.63
CA TRP A 144 11.57 2.39 5.78
C TRP A 144 12.12 3.66 6.43
N ASN A 145 13.46 3.79 6.48
CA ASN A 145 14.13 4.94 7.06
C ASN A 145 13.80 6.24 6.31
N ASP A 146 13.68 6.19 4.99
CA ASP A 146 13.28 7.34 4.18
C ASP A 146 11.83 7.74 4.49
N ILE A 147 10.95 6.74 4.61
CA ILE A 147 9.53 6.96 4.94
C ILE A 147 9.37 7.63 6.30
N ILE A 148 10.03 7.12 7.36
CA ILE A 148 9.89 7.72 8.69
C ILE A 148 10.59 9.08 8.84
N ALA A 149 11.53 9.41 7.96
CA ALA A 149 12.18 10.72 7.94
C ALA A 149 11.23 11.80 7.38
N SER A 150 10.41 11.46 6.38
CA SER A 150 9.48 12.38 5.71
C SER A 150 8.07 11.81 5.49
N PRO A 151 7.41 11.27 6.51
CA PRO A 151 6.24 10.39 6.36
C PRO A 151 5.01 11.08 5.79
N LYS A 152 4.85 12.39 6.08
CA LYS A 152 3.80 13.21 5.49
C LYS A 152 3.85 13.18 3.96
N GLN A 153 5.05 13.36 3.40
CA GLN A 153 5.23 13.40 1.94
C GLN A 153 4.81 12.08 1.28
N PHE A 154 5.17 10.95 1.90
CA PHE A 154 4.81 9.63 1.39
C PHE A 154 3.32 9.34 1.53
N LEU A 155 2.73 9.54 2.71
CA LEU A 155 1.33 9.19 2.91
C LEU A 155 0.36 10.11 2.17
N GLU A 156 0.69 11.39 2.02
CA GLU A 156 -0.16 12.31 1.27
C GLU A 156 -0.06 12.12 -0.24
N SER A 157 0.98 11.43 -0.74
CA SER A 157 1.15 11.20 -2.18
C SER A 157 -0.05 10.50 -2.83
N GLN A 158 -0.81 9.70 -2.08
CA GLN A 158 -2.02 9.04 -2.59
C GLN A 158 -3.18 10.01 -2.90
N TRP A 159 -3.17 11.22 -2.33
CA TRP A 159 -4.21 12.24 -2.55
C TRP A 159 -3.78 13.35 -3.51
N LEU A 160 -2.53 13.32 -3.96
CA LEU A 160 -1.95 14.33 -4.83
C LEU A 160 -1.91 13.81 -6.28
N SER A 161 -2.21 14.68 -7.24
CA SER A 161 -1.91 14.38 -8.63
C SER A 161 -0.39 14.29 -8.87
N GLU A 162 0.03 13.65 -9.96
CA GLU A 162 1.46 13.57 -10.34
C GLU A 162 2.19 14.92 -10.28
N ARG A 163 1.50 16.00 -10.68
CA ARG A 163 2.06 17.36 -10.70
C ARG A 163 2.21 17.98 -9.32
N GLU A 164 1.40 17.55 -8.37
CA GLU A 164 1.38 18.07 -6.99
C GLU A 164 2.29 17.28 -6.05
N ARG A 165 2.66 16.05 -6.43
CA ARG A 165 3.57 15.23 -5.63
C ARG A 165 4.95 15.89 -5.50
N PRO A 166 5.61 15.77 -4.34
CA PRO A 166 6.94 16.33 -4.17
C PRO A 166 7.94 15.62 -5.09
N GLN A 167 8.53 16.37 -6.02
CA GLN A 167 9.49 15.86 -7.02
C GLN A 167 10.75 15.23 -6.39
N GLU A 168 11.02 15.55 -5.12
CA GLU A 168 12.14 15.02 -4.35
C GLU A 168 11.92 13.57 -3.88
N ILE A 169 10.67 13.10 -3.83
CA ILE A 169 10.34 11.73 -3.47
C ILE A 169 9.75 10.97 -4.65
N ASN A 170 10.44 9.92 -5.07
CA ASN A 170 10.00 9.02 -6.13
C ASN A 170 8.75 8.23 -5.71
N THR A 171 7.58 8.75 -6.05
CA THR A 171 6.27 8.16 -5.74
C THR A 171 5.33 8.34 -6.94
N GLY A 172 4.34 7.48 -7.07
CA GLY A 172 3.28 7.68 -8.07
C GLY A 172 2.42 6.44 -8.28
N ASN A 173 1.51 6.52 -9.25
CA ASN A 173 0.65 5.39 -9.57
C ASN A 173 1.51 4.16 -9.94
N VAL A 174 1.12 2.98 -9.45
CA VAL A 174 1.83 1.72 -9.66
C VAL A 174 2.17 1.43 -11.12
N PHE A 175 1.29 1.79 -12.06
CA PHE A 175 1.48 1.56 -13.50
C PHE A 175 2.59 2.44 -14.11
N LEU A 176 3.04 3.50 -13.44
CA LEU A 176 4.20 4.30 -13.85
C LEU A 176 5.53 3.62 -13.58
N TYR A 177 5.55 2.54 -12.79
CA TYR A 177 6.78 1.90 -12.34
C TYR A 177 6.81 0.40 -12.59
N PHE A 178 5.64 -0.22 -12.73
CA PHE A 178 5.51 -1.67 -12.79
C PHE A 178 4.49 -2.09 -13.83
N ASP A 179 4.89 -3.07 -14.64
CA ASP A 179 4.02 -3.81 -15.54
C ASP A 179 3.21 -4.83 -14.70
N LEU A 180 2.13 -4.39 -14.04
CA LEU A 180 1.39 -5.22 -13.07
C LEU A 180 0.89 -6.55 -13.65
N TRP A 181 0.51 -6.58 -14.93
CA TRP A 181 0.09 -7.81 -15.61
C TRP A 181 1.20 -8.86 -15.73
N GLU A 182 2.48 -8.49 -15.60
CA GLU A 182 3.60 -9.45 -15.55
C GLU A 182 3.80 -10.02 -14.14
N LYS A 183 3.24 -9.36 -13.11
CA LYS A 183 3.43 -9.66 -11.70
C LYS A 183 2.21 -10.31 -11.05
N CYS A 184 1.01 -9.96 -11.49
CA CYS A 184 -0.25 -10.23 -10.80
C CYS A 184 -1.29 -10.79 -11.76
N MET A 185 -2.23 -11.58 -11.24
CA MET A 185 -3.35 -12.08 -12.03
C MET A 185 -4.48 -11.04 -12.10
N PHE A 186 -4.95 -10.78 -13.31
CA PHE A 186 -6.17 -10.02 -13.53
C PHE A 186 -7.40 -10.88 -13.22
N LYS A 187 -8.38 -10.31 -12.52
CA LYS A 187 -9.66 -10.91 -12.20
C LYS A 187 -10.78 -10.08 -12.80
N ASN A 188 -11.68 -10.72 -13.53
CA ASN A 188 -12.88 -10.04 -14.03
C ASN A 188 -13.80 -9.69 -12.86
N SER A 189 -14.49 -8.55 -12.98
CA SER A 189 -15.65 -8.22 -12.15
C SER A 189 -16.84 -9.05 -12.64
N ASP A 190 -17.44 -9.87 -11.78
CA ASP A 190 -18.68 -10.62 -12.08
C ASP A 190 -19.93 -9.71 -12.06
#